data_AF-A0A328RKS4-F1
#
_entry.id   AF-A0A328RKS4-F1
#
_cell.length_a   1.000
_cell.length_b   1.000
_cell.length_c   1.000
_cell.angle_alpha   90.00
_cell.angle_beta   90.00
_cell.angle_gamma   90.00
#
_symmetry.space_group_name_H-M   'P 1'
#
loop_
_entity.id
_entity.type
_entity.pdbx_description
1 polymer ?
#
loop_
_entity_poly.entity_id
_entity_poly.type
_entity_poly.pdbx_seq_one_letter_code
_entity_poly.pdbx_strand_id
1 'polypeptide(L)' 'MEVCSEGTTVLAFELYKNTNAIRNVFVFLMTGVATDYTKIELLWSNIGRRTALLLPLLTLPHIILIGIGFNYFF' A
#
# COMPACT_ATOMS: atom_id res chain seq x y z
N MET A 1 -7.92 -3.27 8.69
CA MET A 1 -8.62 -3.46 7.40
C MET A 1 -7.64 -4.22 6.53
N GLU A 2 -7.70 -5.55 6.60
CA GLU A 2 -6.65 -6.41 6.07
C GLU A 2 -6.86 -6.61 4.57
N VAL A 3 -6.38 -5.64 3.80
CA VAL A 3 -6.51 -5.52 2.34
C VAL A 3 -6.10 -6.79 1.57
N CYS A 4 -5.35 -7.73 2.14
CA CYS A 4 -5.09 -9.01 1.47
C CYS A 4 -6.16 -10.08 1.69
N SER A 5 -6.88 -10.08 2.81
CA SER A 5 -7.86 -11.12 3.15
C SER A 5 -9.30 -10.77 2.77
N GLU A 6 -9.60 -9.49 2.52
CA GLU A 6 -10.95 -8.98 2.25
C GLU A 6 -11.27 -8.81 0.74
N GLY A 7 -10.51 -9.48 -0.14
CA GLY A 7 -10.83 -9.56 -1.58
C GLY A 7 -10.28 -8.43 -2.44
N THR A 8 -9.48 -7.52 -1.89
CA THR A 8 -8.86 -6.41 -2.63
C THR A 8 -7.87 -6.86 -3.71
N THR A 9 -7.41 -8.11 -3.66
CA THR A 9 -6.67 -8.78 -4.76
C THR A 9 -7.52 -8.91 -6.02
N VAL A 10 -8.82 -9.14 -5.91
CA VAL A 10 -9.76 -9.20 -7.05
C VAL A 10 -9.94 -7.80 -7.65
N LEU A 11 -10.04 -6.78 -6.79
CA LEU A 11 -10.11 -5.38 -7.21
C LEU A 11 -8.82 -4.93 -7.91
N ALA A 12 -7.67 -5.39 -7.42
CA ALA A 12 -6.37 -5.16 -8.05
C ALA A 12 -6.28 -5.82 -9.44
N PHE A 13 -6.91 -6.98 -9.63
CA PHE A 13 -6.99 -7.66 -10.92
C PHE A 13 -7.92 -6.95 -11.93
N GLU A 14 -9.02 -6.37 -11.46
CA GLU A 14 -9.88 -5.50 -12.29
C GLU A 14 -9.20 -4.18 -12.67
N LEU A 15 -8.41 -3.59 -11.76
CA LEU A 15 -7.54 -2.44 -12.05
C LEU A 15 -6.48 -2.78 -13.10
N TYR A 16 -5.90 -3.98 -13.03
CA TYR A 16 -4.99 -4.46 -14.06
C TYR A 16 -5.66 -4.52 -15.43
N LYS A 17 -6.85 -5.11 -15.51
CA LYS A 17 -7.61 -5.23 -16.76
C LYS A 17 -8.01 -3.88 -17.36
N ASN A 18 -8.34 -2.90 -16.52
CA ASN A 18 -8.78 -1.58 -16.99
C ASN A 18 -7.63 -0.63 -17.33
N THR A 19 -6.55 -0.65 -16.56
CA THR A 19 -5.42 0.29 -16.75
C THR A 19 -4.30 -0.32 -17.61
N ASN A 20 -4.29 -1.65 -17.78
CA ASN A 20 -3.26 -2.43 -18.48
C ASN A 20 -1.83 -2.15 -18.00
N ALA A 21 -1.69 -1.57 -16.80
CA ALA A 21 -0.43 -1.10 -16.23
C ALA A 21 -0.25 -1.71 -14.85
N ILE A 22 0.79 -2.54 -14.71
CA ILE A 22 1.13 -3.26 -13.48
C ILE A 22 1.47 -2.28 -12.34
N ARG A 23 2.02 -1.10 -12.66
CA ARG A 23 2.30 -0.03 -11.69
C ARG A 23 1.11 0.25 -10.79
N ASN A 24 -0.08 0.45 -11.37
CA ASN A 24 -1.23 0.93 -10.62
C ASN A 24 -1.71 -0.12 -9.62
N VAL A 25 -1.65 -1.38 -10.04
CA VAL A 25 -1.95 -2.57 -9.25
C VAL A 25 -0.97 -2.71 -8.09
N PHE A 26 0.33 -2.59 -8.37
CA PHE A 26 1.39 -2.71 -7.37
C PHE A 26 1.29 -1.62 -6.30
N VAL A 27 1.16 -0.35 -6.71
CA VAL A 27 1.04 0.77 -5.79
C VAL A 27 -0.22 0.65 -4.93
N PHE A 28 -1.35 0.23 -5.53
CA PHE A 28 -2.60 0.03 -4.80
C PHE A 28 -2.49 -1.05 -3.72
N LEU A 29 -1.99 -2.24 -4.07
CA LEU A 29 -1.83 -3.36 -3.14
C LEU A 29 -0.85 -3.02 -2.01
N MET A 30 0.32 -2.47 -2.34
CA MET A 30 1.35 -2.15 -1.34
C MET A 30 0.93 -1.00 -0.42
N THR A 31 0.25 0.01 -0.96
CA THR A 31 -0.28 1.12 -0.15
C THR A 31 -1.35 0.63 0.83
N GLY A 32 -2.23 -0.28 0.39
CA GLY A 32 -3.25 -0.84 1.27
C GLY A 32 -2.67 -1.66 2.43
N VAL A 33 -1.64 -2.46 2.18
CA VAL A 33 -0.93 -3.21 3.26
C VAL A 33 -0.16 -2.25 4.19
N ALA A 34 0.49 -1.23 3.64
CA ALA A 34 1.25 -0.27 4.45
C ALA A 34 0.38 0.65 5.30
N THR A 35 -0.88 0.84 4.92
CA THR A 35 -1.85 1.72 5.60
C THR A 35 -2.89 0.92 6.38
N ASP A 36 -2.58 -0.32 6.77
CA ASP A 36 -3.50 -1.09 7.59
C ASP A 36 -3.71 -0.38 8.95
N TYR A 37 -4.89 0.21 9.11
CA TYR A 37 -5.26 1.01 10.28
C TYR A 37 -5.14 0.20 11.58
N THR A 38 -5.40 -1.10 11.54
CA THR A 38 -5.27 -1.97 12.72
C THR A 38 -3.82 -2.04 13.19
N LYS A 39 -2.86 -2.16 12.27
CA LYS A 39 -1.44 -2.08 12.62
C LYS A 39 -1.02 -0.71 13.12
N ILE A 40 -1.52 0.37 12.51
CA ILE A 40 -1.19 1.74 12.92
C ILE A 40 -1.74 2.03 14.33
N GLU A 41 -2.96 1.60 14.62
CA GLU A 41 -3.58 1.74 15.95
C GLU A 41 -2.82 0.93 17.01
N LEU A 42 -2.42 -0.31 16.70
CA LEU A 42 -1.57 -1.11 17.59
C LEU A 42 -0.22 -0.42 17.87
N LEU A 43 0.42 0.13 16.83
CA LEU A 43 1.70 0.83 16.97
C LEU A 43 1.56 2.11 17.80
N TRP A 44 0.44 2.82 17.64
CA TRP A 44 0.14 4.04 18.38
C TRP A 44 -0.02 3.75 19.88
N SER A 45 -0.69 2.64 20.22
CA SER A 45 -0.91 2.21 21.60
C SER A 45 0.37 1.66 22.27
N ASN A 46 1.21 0.92 21.54
CA ASN A 46 2.40 0.28 22.11
C ASN A 46 3.68 1.15 22.12
N ILE A 47 3.94 1.90 21.04
CA ILE A 47 5.21 2.62 20.83
C ILE A 47 5.01 4.13 20.88
N GLY A 48 3.85 4.61 20.41
CA GLY A 48 3.45 6.01 20.51
C GLY A 48 3.08 6.65 19.17
N ARG A 49 2.30 7.74 19.29
CA ARG A 49 1.67 8.47 18.17
C ARG A 49 2.63 8.96 17.10
N ARG A 50 3.85 9.37 17.47
CA ARG A 50 4.85 9.91 16.53
C ARG A 50 5.34 8.83 15.57
N THR A 51 5.72 7.66 16.08
CA THR A 51 6.19 6.54 15.28
C THR A 51 5.09 5.95 14.41
N ALA A 52 3.87 5.84 14.94
CA ALA A 52 2.71 5.34 14.21
C ALA A 52 2.38 6.17 12.96
N LEU A 53 2.58 7.49 13.01
CA LEU A 53 2.34 8.38 11.86
C LEU A 53 3.56 8.51 10.93
N LEU A 54 4.78 8.48 11.48
CA LEU A 54 6.03 8.54 10.70
C LEU A 54 6.19 7.34 9.77
N LEU A 55 5.74 6.16 10.20
CA LEU A 55 5.90 4.92 9.43
C LEU A 55 5.19 4.96 8.06
N PRO A 56 3.86 5.18 7.95
CA PRO A 56 3.21 5.31 6.65
C PRO A 56 3.69 6.56 5.90
N LEU A 57 4.02 7.64 6.60
CA LEU A 57 4.51 8.87 5.96
C LEU A 57 5.83 8.66 5.19
N LEU A 58 6.73 7.79 5.68
CA LEU A 58 7.93 7.40 4.93
C LEU A 58 7.67 6.28 3.91
N THR A 59 6.80 5.33 4.24
CA THR A 59 6.62 4.12 3.43
C THR A 59 5.82 4.40 2.16
N LEU A 60 4.82 5.30 2.22
CA LEU A 60 4.01 5.70 1.06
C LEU A 60 4.82 6.31 -0.10
N PRO A 61 5.66 7.34 0.11
CA PRO A 61 6.49 7.87 -0.97
C PRO A 61 7.48 6.83 -1.50
N HIS A 62 7.94 5.91 -0.65
CA HIS A 62 8.82 4.81 -1.06
C HIS A 62 8.12 3.83 -2.01
N ILE A 63 6.89 3.43 -1.70
CA ILE A 63 6.07 2.54 -2.54
C ILE A 63 5.78 3.19 -3.90
N ILE A 64 5.46 4.48 -3.92
CA ILE A 64 5.19 5.23 -5.15
C ILE A 64 6.47 5.30 -6.01
N LEU A 65 7.63 5.53 -5.39
CA LEU A 65 8.91 5.58 -6.11
C LEU A 65 9.24 4.22 -6.77
N ILE A 66 9.01 3.11 -6.07
CA ILE A 66 9.18 1.77 -6.63
C ILE A 66 8.17 1.50 -7.75
N GLY A 67 6.91 1.88 -7.57
CA GLY A 67 5.88 1.79 -8.61
C GLY A 67 6.23 2.60 -9.85
N ILE A 68 6.91 3.74 -9.68
CA ILE A 68 7.43 4.52 -10.80
C ILE A 68 8.53 3.78 -11.53
N GLY A 69 9.48 3.18 -10.82
CA GLY A 69 10.52 2.33 -11.40
C GLY A 69 9.93 1.16 -12.19
N PHE A 70 8.86 0.56 -11.70
CA PHE A 70 8.18 -0.55 -12.37
C PHE A 70 7.62 -0.17 -13.75
N ASN A 71 7.17 1.07 -13.93
CA ASN A 71 6.72 1.60 -15.23
C ASN A 71 7.87 1.85 -16.22
N TYR A 72 9.10 2.01 -15.74
CA TYR A 72 10.24 2.20 -16.62
C TYR A 72 10.79 0.85 -17.12
N PHE A 73 10.60 -0.21 -16.34
CA PHE A 73 11.11 -1.55 -16.64
C PHE A 73 10.11 -2.44 -17.41
N PHE A 74 8.81 -2.13 -17.34
CA PHE A 74 7.71 -2.90 -17.95
C PHE A 74 6.70 -1.96 -18.59
#